data_AF-A0A924UU48-F1
#
_entry.id   AF-A0A924UU48-F1
#
_cell.length_a   1.000
_cell.length_b   1.000
_cell.length_c   1.000
_cell.angle_alpha   90.00
_cell.angle_beta   90.00
_cell.angle_gamma   90.00
#
_symmetry.space_group_name_H-M   'P 1'
#
loop_
_entity.id
_entity.type
_entity.pdbx_description
1 polymer ?
#
loop_
_entity_poly.entity_id
_entity_poly.type
_entity_poly.pdbx_seq_one_letter_code
_entity_poly.pdbx_strand_id
1 'polypeptide(L)'
;MSHTLFDVVGLDWLRSHKTKAVYKEACQRYDLIYFGSVNQQTDEHEMVRGVTLSNTHRDTHYCVGSIQGWDAILLERTDTIIFPGKPTKEYRWNILQIDLKTAQLPHILLDAHHHNETFYAQLFTKFIRLTRADVNIFTDQDSPFNKRYSVYTPPDSLDTLPLLFPPDTTSVLGHHFAQFDYECFQDRLLIYAPDHVP
;
A
#
# COMPACT_ATOMS: atom_id res chain seq x y z
N MET A 1 -7.51 22.63 13.31
CA MET A 1 -7.23 22.27 11.90
C MET A 1 -6.23 21.13 11.95
N SER A 2 -6.72 19.90 11.81
CA SER A 2 -5.86 18.71 11.74
C SER A 2 -5.44 18.59 10.28
N HIS A 3 -4.17 18.80 9.98
CA HIS A 3 -3.63 18.42 8.68
C HIS A 3 -3.48 16.90 8.73
N THR A 4 -4.27 16.17 7.94
CA THR A 4 -4.08 14.72 7.85
C THR A 4 -2.74 14.45 7.16
N LEU A 5 -2.10 13.32 7.48
CA LEU A 5 -0.84 12.90 6.84
C LEU A 5 -0.96 12.92 5.29
N PHE A 6 -2.18 12.69 4.79
CA PHE A 6 -2.56 12.72 3.39
C PHE A 6 -2.59 14.13 2.76
N ASP A 7 -2.90 15.18 3.53
CA ASP A 7 -2.96 16.56 3.02
C ASP A 7 -1.56 17.18 2.86
N VAL A 8 -0.56 16.64 3.55
CA VAL A 8 0.80 17.22 3.60
C VAL A 8 1.80 16.42 2.77
N VAL A 9 1.59 15.11 2.61
CA VAL A 9 2.32 14.30 1.65
C VAL A 9 1.54 14.37 0.34
N GLY A 10 1.87 15.31 -0.54
CA GLY A 10 1.29 15.33 -1.89
C GLY A 10 1.68 14.04 -2.62
N LEU A 11 0.83 13.01 -2.61
CA LEU A 11 1.14 11.66 -3.12
C LEU A 11 1.00 11.54 -4.64
N ASP A 12 0.52 12.58 -5.33
CA ASP A 12 0.26 12.56 -6.77
C ASP A 12 1.48 12.18 -7.61
N TRP A 13 2.69 12.50 -7.15
CA TRP A 13 3.93 12.16 -7.85
C TRP A 13 4.22 10.65 -7.88
N LEU A 14 3.62 9.85 -6.98
CA LEU A 14 3.68 8.37 -7.02
C LEU A 14 3.07 7.81 -8.32
N ARG A 15 2.39 8.61 -9.14
CA ARG A 15 1.86 8.20 -10.45
C ARG A 15 2.68 8.69 -11.64
N SER A 16 3.70 9.53 -11.44
CA SER A 16 4.42 10.17 -12.55
C SER A 16 5.30 9.18 -13.34
N HIS A 17 5.62 9.53 -14.60
CA HIS A 17 6.33 8.64 -15.52
C HIS A 17 7.70 8.22 -14.95
N LYS A 18 7.80 6.91 -14.78
CA LYS A 18 8.73 6.20 -13.90
C LYS A 18 10.14 6.28 -14.44
N THR A 19 10.87 7.23 -13.89
CA THR A 19 12.27 7.45 -14.19
C THR A 19 13.02 7.66 -12.90
N LYS A 20 14.29 7.28 -12.92
CA LYS A 20 15.27 7.61 -11.87
C LYS A 20 15.21 9.08 -11.44
N ALA A 21 14.83 10.00 -12.34
CA ALA A 21 14.71 11.42 -12.05
C ALA A 21 13.59 11.73 -11.04
N VAL A 22 12.40 11.15 -11.22
CA VAL A 22 11.25 11.35 -10.30
C VAL A 22 11.62 10.90 -8.88
N TYR A 23 12.21 9.73 -8.74
CA TYR A 23 12.59 9.20 -7.43
C TYR A 23 13.68 10.05 -6.77
N LYS A 24 14.66 10.53 -7.55
CA LYS A 24 15.66 11.46 -7.04
C LYS A 24 15.06 12.79 -6.60
N GLU A 25 14.11 13.33 -7.35
CA GLU A 25 13.40 14.56 -7.00
C GLU A 25 12.57 14.36 -5.72
N ALA A 26 11.85 13.23 -5.60
CA ALA A 26 11.11 12.88 -4.39
C ALA A 26 12.06 12.74 -3.20
N CYS A 27 13.16 12.01 -3.36
CA CYS A 27 14.20 11.88 -2.35
C CYS A 27 14.74 13.27 -1.92
N GLN A 28 14.97 14.21 -2.84
CA GLN A 28 15.38 15.58 -2.51
C GLN A 28 14.29 16.38 -1.78
N ARG A 29 13.03 16.25 -2.21
CA ARG A 29 11.89 17.00 -1.65
C ARG A 29 11.56 16.56 -0.22
N TYR A 30 11.69 15.28 0.06
CA TYR A 30 11.28 14.66 1.32
C TYR A 30 12.45 14.21 2.18
N ASP A 31 13.67 14.67 1.88
CA ASP A 31 14.90 14.35 2.62
C ASP A 31 15.14 12.84 2.77
N LEU A 32 14.95 12.10 1.68
CA LEU A 32 15.25 10.67 1.57
C LEU A 32 16.57 10.45 0.82
N ILE A 33 17.23 9.35 1.15
CA ILE A 33 18.48 8.91 0.54
C ILE A 33 18.17 7.87 -0.55
N TYR A 34 18.63 8.13 -1.78
CA TYR A 34 18.41 7.26 -2.94
C TYR A 34 19.53 6.21 -3.09
N PHE A 35 19.17 4.93 -3.00
CA PHE A 35 20.08 3.78 -3.15
C PHE A 35 20.01 3.13 -4.53
N GLY A 36 18.90 3.30 -5.27
CA GLY A 36 18.73 2.69 -6.58
C GLY A 36 18.14 1.29 -6.51
N SER A 37 18.76 0.30 -7.16
CA SER A 37 18.25 -1.08 -7.12
C SER A 37 18.84 -1.81 -5.93
N VAL A 38 18.01 -2.57 -5.22
CA VAL A 38 18.44 -3.42 -4.09
C VAL A 38 18.10 -4.88 -4.40
N ASN A 39 18.96 -5.79 -3.98
CA ASN A 39 18.75 -7.22 -4.08
C ASN A 39 18.45 -7.80 -2.70
N GLN A 40 17.25 -8.35 -2.54
CA GLN A 40 16.74 -8.91 -1.29
C GLN A 40 17.51 -10.11 -0.76
N GLN A 41 18.29 -10.79 -1.61
CA GLN A 41 19.06 -11.97 -1.22
C GLN A 41 20.46 -11.63 -0.72
N THR A 42 21.00 -10.48 -1.13
CA THR A 42 22.42 -10.15 -0.92
C THR A 42 22.64 -8.88 -0.13
N ASP A 43 21.68 -7.95 -0.15
CA ASP A 43 21.86 -6.62 0.40
C ASP A 43 21.25 -6.57 1.80
N GLU A 44 22.03 -6.12 2.78
CA GLU A 44 21.54 -5.85 4.14
C GLU A 44 20.68 -4.58 4.15
N HIS A 45 19.39 -4.73 3.86
CA HIS A 45 18.40 -3.65 3.92
C HIS A 45 17.07 -4.15 4.51
N GLU A 46 16.24 -3.22 4.94
CA GLU A 46 14.88 -3.54 5.37
C GLU A 46 14.00 -3.89 4.17
N MET A 47 13.51 -5.12 4.15
CA MET A 47 12.60 -5.61 3.13
C MET A 47 11.20 -5.07 3.37
N VAL A 48 10.63 -4.39 2.37
CA VAL A 48 9.24 -3.93 2.41
C VAL A 48 8.30 -5.13 2.27
N ARG A 49 7.65 -5.49 3.37
CA ARG A 49 6.71 -6.62 3.48
C ARG A 49 5.29 -6.13 3.26
N GLY A 50 4.45 -6.98 2.69
CA GLY A 50 3.03 -6.69 2.46
C GLY A 50 2.43 -7.63 1.43
N VAL A 51 1.28 -7.25 0.89
CA VAL A 51 0.53 -8.07 -0.08
C VAL A 51 1.31 -8.35 -1.36
N THR A 52 2.15 -7.40 -1.80
CA THR A 52 2.95 -7.50 -3.03
C THR A 52 4.26 -8.29 -2.89
N LEU A 53 4.62 -8.75 -1.68
CA LEU A 53 5.87 -9.48 -1.46
C LEU A 53 5.79 -10.90 -2.06
N SER A 54 6.75 -11.27 -2.91
CA SER A 54 6.89 -12.61 -3.49
C SER A 54 8.37 -13.06 -3.50
N ASN A 55 8.68 -14.24 -4.05
CA ASN A 55 10.08 -14.66 -4.22
C ASN A 55 10.68 -14.21 -5.56
N THR A 56 9.88 -13.61 -6.45
CA THR A 56 10.25 -13.28 -7.84
C THR A 56 10.25 -11.79 -8.12
N HIS A 57 9.70 -10.99 -7.21
CA HIS A 57 9.65 -9.55 -7.39
C HIS A 57 11.05 -8.93 -7.37
N ARG A 58 11.12 -7.73 -7.96
CA ARG A 58 12.32 -6.91 -8.01
C ARG A 58 11.99 -5.50 -7.53
N ASP A 59 12.78 -5.02 -6.58
CA ASP A 59 12.68 -3.66 -6.06
C ASP A 59 13.76 -2.76 -6.69
N THR A 60 13.33 -1.62 -7.20
CA THR A 60 14.17 -0.58 -7.78
C THR A 60 13.82 0.77 -7.17
N HIS A 61 14.69 1.75 -7.40
CA HIS A 61 14.50 3.12 -6.91
C HIS A 61 14.29 3.23 -5.37
N TYR A 62 14.94 2.35 -4.62
CA TYR A 62 14.89 2.31 -3.16
C TYR A 62 15.39 3.63 -2.56
N CYS A 63 14.51 4.31 -1.83
CA CYS A 63 14.73 5.56 -1.11
C CYS A 63 14.42 5.29 0.38
N VAL A 64 15.26 5.76 1.31
CA VAL A 64 15.03 5.65 2.77
C VAL A 64 15.26 6.99 3.44
N GLY A 65 14.41 7.36 4.39
CA GLY A 65 14.60 8.55 5.21
C GLY A 65 13.44 8.73 6.18
N SER A 66 13.15 9.97 6.55
CA SER A 66 12.03 10.28 7.43
C SER A 66 11.13 11.35 6.83
N ILE A 67 9.84 11.06 6.71
CA ILE A 67 8.82 12.01 6.25
C ILE A 67 8.06 12.50 7.47
N GLN A 68 8.23 13.79 7.81
CA GLN A 68 7.55 14.41 8.96
C GLN A 68 7.79 13.67 10.30
N GLY A 69 8.99 13.12 10.49
CA GLY A 69 9.39 12.39 11.71
C GLY A 69 9.03 10.90 11.72
N TRP A 70 8.34 10.42 10.68
CA TRP A 70 8.06 9.01 10.48
C TRP A 70 9.09 8.37 9.56
N ASP A 71 9.62 7.21 9.94
CA ASP A 71 10.60 6.52 9.11
C ASP A 71 9.89 5.91 7.90
N ALA A 72 10.45 6.13 6.72
CA ALA A 72 9.79 5.83 5.46
C ALA A 72 10.74 5.17 4.47
N ILE A 73 10.18 4.20 3.74
CA ILE A 73 10.83 3.54 2.60
C ILE A 73 9.96 3.78 1.38
N LEU A 74 10.57 4.22 0.30
CA LEU A 74 9.94 4.43 -1.00
C LEU A 74 10.65 3.57 -2.04
N LEU A 75 9.91 2.80 -2.83
CA LEU A 75 10.48 1.99 -3.91
C LEU A 75 9.50 1.74 -5.05
N GLU A 76 10.03 1.31 -6.20
CA GLU A 76 9.24 0.68 -7.25
C GLU A 76 9.41 -0.85 -7.13
N ARG A 77 8.31 -1.58 -7.13
CA ARG A 77 8.28 -3.04 -7.18
C ARG A 77 7.71 -3.51 -8.49
N THR A 78 8.41 -4.40 -9.18
CA THR A 78 7.86 -5.16 -10.32
C THR A 78 7.77 -6.63 -9.96
N ASP A 79 6.68 -7.30 -10.35
CA ASP A 79 6.53 -8.74 -10.17
C ASP A 79 5.70 -9.39 -11.28
N THR A 80 5.90 -10.69 -11.46
CA THR A 80 5.10 -11.53 -12.34
C THR A 80 4.35 -12.56 -11.49
N ILE A 81 3.05 -12.36 -11.35
CA ILE A 81 2.18 -13.23 -10.58
C ILE A 81 1.68 -14.37 -11.48
N ILE A 82 1.94 -15.61 -11.05
CA ILE A 82 1.49 -16.84 -11.69
C ILE A 82 0.66 -17.62 -10.67
N PHE A 83 -0.54 -18.04 -11.08
CA PHE A 83 -1.41 -18.88 -10.25
C PHE A 83 -2.03 -20.01 -11.09
N PRO A 84 -2.10 -21.26 -10.60
CA PRO A 84 -2.64 -22.38 -11.37
C PRO A 84 -4.05 -22.12 -11.92
N GLY A 85 -4.23 -22.33 -13.23
CA GLY A 85 -5.53 -22.13 -13.89
C GLY A 85 -5.94 -20.66 -14.08
N LYS A 86 -5.05 -19.70 -13.79
CA LYS A 86 -5.28 -18.26 -13.99
C LYS A 86 -4.23 -17.69 -14.97
N PRO A 87 -4.55 -16.59 -15.66
CA PRO A 87 -3.57 -15.94 -16.53
C PRO A 87 -2.39 -15.38 -15.71
N THR A 88 -1.18 -15.51 -16.25
CA THR A 88 0.00 -14.80 -15.76
C THR A 88 -0.22 -13.29 -15.87
N LYS A 89 0.20 -12.55 -14.84
CA LYS A 89 0.02 -11.10 -14.78
C LYS A 89 1.27 -10.41 -14.28
N GLU A 90 1.69 -9.40 -15.02
CA GLU A 90 2.76 -8.51 -14.61
C GLU A 90 2.19 -7.30 -13.88
N TYR A 91 2.87 -6.91 -12.82
CA TYR A 91 2.49 -5.78 -12.01
C TYR A 91 3.69 -4.87 -11.75
N ARG A 92 3.40 -3.59 -11.62
CA ARG A 92 4.34 -2.59 -11.15
C ARG A 92 3.66 -1.71 -10.10
N TRP A 93 4.28 -1.53 -8.95
CA TRP A 93 3.80 -0.67 -7.89
C TRP A 93 4.86 0.36 -7.54
N ASN A 94 4.47 1.60 -7.31
CA ASN A 94 5.27 2.47 -6.44
C ASN A 94 4.73 2.28 -5.01
N ILE A 95 5.62 2.00 -4.07
CA ILE A 95 5.27 1.63 -2.70
C ILE A 95 5.91 2.64 -1.76
N LEU A 96 5.09 3.24 -0.91
CA LEU A 96 5.53 4.00 0.26
C LEU A 96 5.18 3.20 1.51
N GLN A 97 6.20 2.76 2.26
CA GLN A 97 6.06 2.18 3.59
C GLN A 97 6.36 3.26 4.63
N ILE A 98 5.53 3.34 5.66
CA ILE A 98 5.70 4.24 6.81
C ILE A 98 5.74 3.38 8.08
N ASP A 99 6.77 3.57 8.90
CA ASP A 99 6.83 3.07 10.28
C ASP A 99 5.82 3.83 11.14
N LEU A 100 4.83 3.14 11.71
CA LEU A 100 3.84 3.78 12.59
C LEU A 100 4.28 3.81 14.05
N LYS A 101 5.45 3.24 14.39
CA LYS A 101 6.05 3.21 15.74
C LYS A 101 5.05 2.75 16.83
N THR A 102 4.06 1.97 16.42
CA THR A 102 2.92 1.53 17.24
C THR A 102 2.94 0.02 17.39
N ALA A 103 2.35 -0.47 18.48
CA ALA A 103 2.16 -1.90 18.65
C ALA A 103 1.19 -2.46 17.59
N GLN A 104 1.47 -3.70 17.17
CA GLN A 104 0.77 -4.49 16.14
C GLN A 104 -0.64 -4.02 15.80
N LEU A 105 -0.80 -3.47 14.60
CA LEU A 105 -2.10 -3.28 13.98
C LEU A 105 -2.61 -4.61 13.41
N PRO A 106 -3.94 -4.80 13.38
CA PRO A 106 -4.53 -5.88 12.60
C PRO A 106 -4.12 -5.77 11.13
N HIS A 107 -4.01 -6.92 10.47
CA HIS A 107 -3.72 -6.95 9.04
C HIS A 107 -4.95 -6.47 8.27
N ILE A 108 -4.88 -5.26 7.72
CA ILE A 108 -5.99 -4.66 6.97
C ILE A 108 -5.50 -4.28 5.57
N LEU A 109 -6.26 -4.64 4.55
CA LEU A 109 -6.07 -4.19 3.17
C LEU A 109 -7.29 -3.40 2.72
N LEU A 110 -7.09 -2.13 2.33
CA LEU A 110 -8.05 -1.34 1.58
C LEU A 110 -7.67 -1.42 0.11
N ASP A 111 -8.42 -2.21 -0.65
CA ASP A 111 -8.24 -2.38 -2.10
C ASP A 111 -9.15 -1.42 -2.87
N ALA A 112 -8.59 -0.60 -3.75
CA ALA A 112 -9.32 0.31 -4.62
C ALA A 112 -9.65 -0.29 -6.00
N HIS A 113 -9.75 -1.62 -6.07
CA HIS A 113 -10.15 -2.39 -7.26
C HIS A 113 -9.17 -2.34 -8.43
N HIS A 114 -7.88 -2.14 -8.15
CA HIS A 114 -6.81 -2.13 -9.15
C HIS A 114 -6.21 -3.52 -9.43
N HIS A 115 -6.84 -4.58 -8.91
CA HIS A 115 -6.31 -5.94 -8.96
C HIS A 115 -7.26 -6.91 -9.64
N ASN A 116 -6.70 -7.93 -10.27
CA ASN A 116 -7.47 -8.97 -10.94
C ASN A 116 -7.55 -10.26 -10.13
N GLU A 117 -8.32 -11.22 -10.64
CA GLU A 117 -8.53 -12.53 -10.02
C GLU A 117 -7.24 -13.31 -9.72
N THR A 118 -6.18 -13.17 -10.54
CA THR A 118 -4.90 -13.84 -10.29
C THR A 118 -4.24 -13.28 -9.03
N PHE A 119 -4.26 -11.96 -8.86
CA PHE A 119 -3.74 -11.32 -7.65
C PHE A 119 -4.52 -11.77 -6.41
N TYR A 120 -5.86 -11.74 -6.47
CA TYR A 120 -6.69 -12.17 -5.35
C TYR A 120 -6.47 -13.65 -4.97
N ALA A 121 -6.32 -14.53 -5.97
CA ALA A 121 -6.04 -15.95 -5.71
C ALA A 121 -4.72 -16.15 -4.95
N GLN A 122 -3.67 -15.41 -5.34
CA GLN A 122 -2.39 -15.43 -4.64
C GLN A 122 -2.50 -14.81 -3.24
N LEU A 123 -3.17 -13.67 -3.12
CA LEU A 123 -3.38 -12.96 -1.85
C LEU A 123 -4.02 -13.87 -0.80
N PHE A 124 -5.14 -14.52 -1.14
CA PHE A 124 -5.87 -15.36 -0.17
C PHE A 124 -5.19 -16.69 0.10
N THR A 125 -4.29 -17.14 -0.77
CA THR A 125 -3.41 -18.29 -0.46
C THR A 125 -2.33 -17.90 0.55
N LYS A 126 -1.77 -16.70 0.41
CA LYS A 126 -0.71 -16.18 1.30
C LYS A 126 -1.26 -15.76 2.66
N PHE A 127 -2.43 -15.13 2.68
CA PHE A 127 -3.08 -14.62 3.88
C PHE A 127 -4.48 -15.23 4.04
N ILE A 128 -4.51 -16.51 4.42
CA ILE A 128 -5.74 -17.32 4.50
C ILE A 128 -6.81 -16.76 5.45
N ARG A 129 -6.42 -15.90 6.40
CA ARG A 129 -7.34 -15.26 7.34
C ARG A 129 -7.97 -13.98 6.80
N LEU A 130 -7.45 -13.39 5.72
CA LEU A 130 -8.05 -12.19 5.14
C LEU A 130 -9.39 -12.54 4.51
N THR A 131 -10.42 -11.88 5.00
CA THR A 131 -11.79 -11.99 4.48
C THR A 131 -12.33 -10.61 4.19
N ARG A 132 -13.22 -10.50 3.21
CA ARG A 132 -13.85 -9.22 2.88
C ARG A 132 -14.78 -8.82 4.03
N ALA A 133 -14.59 -7.62 4.55
CA ALA A 133 -15.46 -7.02 5.54
C ALA A 133 -16.83 -6.71 4.93
N ASP A 134 -17.90 -6.80 5.72
CA ASP A 134 -19.23 -6.36 5.29
C ASP A 134 -19.24 -4.83 5.13
N VAL A 135 -19.80 -4.34 4.01
CA VAL A 135 -19.88 -2.90 3.73
C VAL A 135 -20.68 -2.13 4.78
N ASN A 136 -21.57 -2.81 5.50
CA ASN A 136 -22.38 -2.21 6.56
C ASN A 136 -21.57 -1.91 7.82
N ILE A 137 -20.33 -2.38 7.96
CA ILE A 137 -19.45 -1.97 9.07
C ILE A 137 -19.20 -0.45 9.05
N PHE A 138 -19.29 0.15 7.86
CA PHE A 138 -19.13 1.58 7.64
C PHE A 138 -20.45 2.27 7.26
N THR A 139 -21.60 1.78 7.75
CA THR A 139 -22.93 2.34 7.36
C THR A 139 -23.12 3.80 7.71
N ASP A 140 -22.54 4.24 8.82
CA ASP A 140 -22.59 5.65 9.26
C ASP A 140 -21.55 6.53 8.54
N GLN A 141 -20.79 5.97 7.59
CA GLN A 141 -19.73 6.66 6.88
C GLN A 141 -20.15 7.11 5.48
N ASP A 142 -19.30 7.96 4.90
CA ASP A 142 -19.53 8.56 3.61
C ASP A 142 -19.61 7.52 2.47
N SER A 143 -20.68 7.60 1.67
CA SER A 143 -20.99 6.63 0.61
C SER A 143 -19.85 6.37 -0.40
N PRO A 144 -19.02 7.36 -0.78
CA PRO A 144 -17.94 7.16 -1.74
C PRO A 144 -16.86 6.19 -1.28
N PHE A 145 -16.58 6.08 0.02
CA PHE A 145 -15.59 5.13 0.53
C PHE A 145 -15.99 3.69 0.21
N ASN A 146 -17.21 3.29 0.61
CA ASN A 146 -17.75 1.94 0.36
C ASN A 146 -17.90 1.58 -1.12
N LYS A 147 -17.96 2.60 -2.00
CA LYS A 147 -18.01 2.40 -3.46
C LYS A 147 -16.63 2.22 -4.08
N ARG A 148 -15.59 2.77 -3.45
CA ARG A 148 -14.24 2.83 -3.99
C ARG A 148 -13.31 1.79 -3.39
N TYR A 149 -13.60 1.33 -2.18
CA TYR A 149 -12.75 0.38 -1.48
C TYR A 149 -13.48 -0.90 -1.10
N SER A 150 -12.80 -2.03 -1.29
CA SER A 150 -13.05 -3.26 -0.58
C SER A 150 -12.09 -3.34 0.61
N VAL A 151 -12.62 -3.62 1.80
CA VAL A 151 -11.80 -3.82 3.00
C VAL A 151 -11.64 -5.30 3.26
N TYR A 152 -10.42 -5.76 3.45
CA TYR A 152 -10.09 -7.12 3.83
C TYR A 152 -9.34 -7.13 5.15
N THR A 153 -9.77 -7.99 6.08
CA THR A 153 -9.16 -8.12 7.40
C THR A 153 -9.45 -9.50 7.99
N PRO A 154 -8.70 -9.99 9.00
CA PRO A 154 -9.11 -11.12 9.81
C PRO A 154 -10.47 -10.88 10.49
N PRO A 155 -11.33 -11.92 10.61
CA PRO A 155 -12.66 -11.78 11.22
C PRO A 155 -12.66 -11.29 12.67
N ASP A 156 -11.62 -11.65 13.44
CA ASP A 156 -11.42 -11.23 14.84
C ASP A 156 -11.02 -9.75 14.97
N SER A 157 -10.78 -9.05 13.86
CA SER A 157 -10.40 -7.64 13.84
C SER A 157 -11.49 -6.72 13.30
N LEU A 158 -12.66 -7.25 12.91
CA LEU A 158 -13.74 -6.45 12.28
C LEU A 158 -14.21 -5.29 13.16
N ASP A 159 -14.34 -5.52 14.47
CA ASP A 159 -14.82 -4.51 15.43
C ASP A 159 -13.83 -3.33 15.60
N THR A 160 -12.58 -3.49 15.17
CA THR A 160 -11.56 -2.43 15.24
C THR A 160 -11.60 -1.48 14.05
N LEU A 161 -12.23 -1.88 12.93
CA LEU A 161 -12.22 -1.12 11.68
C LEU A 161 -12.80 0.30 11.84
N PRO A 162 -13.97 0.52 12.50
CA PRO A 162 -14.51 1.86 12.65
C PRO A 162 -13.64 2.78 13.51
N LEU A 163 -12.82 2.23 14.41
CA LEU A 163 -11.89 2.99 15.25
C LEU A 163 -10.65 3.41 14.47
N LEU A 164 -10.13 2.53 13.61
CA LEU A 164 -8.95 2.81 12.78
C LEU A 164 -9.27 3.70 11.58
N PHE A 165 -10.51 3.61 11.07
CA PHE A 165 -11.01 4.37 9.95
C PHE A 165 -12.24 5.19 10.35
N PRO A 166 -12.05 6.27 11.14
CA PRO A 166 -13.14 7.16 11.52
C PRO A 166 -13.71 7.89 10.28
N PRO A 167 -14.92 8.48 10.38
CA PRO A 167 -15.62 9.09 9.24
C PRO A 167 -14.82 10.13 8.45
N ASP A 168 -14.04 10.97 9.14
CA ASP A 168 -13.20 11.98 8.48
C ASP A 168 -12.13 11.32 7.60
N THR A 169 -11.50 10.24 8.09
CA THR A 169 -10.48 9.49 7.34
C THR A 169 -11.10 8.83 6.12
N THR A 170 -12.24 8.15 6.26
CA THR A 170 -12.87 7.45 5.14
C THR A 170 -13.47 8.39 4.11
N SER A 171 -13.97 9.57 4.53
CA SER A 171 -14.39 10.60 3.58
C SER A 171 -13.21 11.12 2.76
N VAL A 172 -12.07 11.44 3.40
CA VAL A 172 -10.85 11.88 2.70
C VAL A 172 -10.35 10.81 1.72
N LEU A 173 -10.20 9.56 2.18
CA LEU A 173 -9.79 8.44 1.34
C LEU A 173 -10.74 8.24 0.16
N GLY A 174 -12.03 8.17 0.47
CA GLY A 174 -13.09 8.02 -0.50
C GLY A 174 -13.03 9.10 -1.56
N HIS A 175 -12.91 10.38 -1.21
CA HIS A 175 -12.99 11.49 -2.16
C HIS A 175 -11.71 11.76 -2.95
N HIS A 176 -10.54 11.57 -2.35
CA HIS A 176 -9.30 12.12 -2.89
C HIS A 176 -8.22 11.09 -3.22
N PHE A 177 -8.33 9.87 -2.69
CA PHE A 177 -7.21 8.92 -2.71
C PHE A 177 -7.53 7.54 -3.28
N ALA A 178 -8.69 7.40 -3.93
CA ALA A 178 -9.16 6.18 -4.59
C ALA A 178 -8.21 5.61 -5.66
N GLN A 179 -7.16 6.33 -6.04
CA GLN A 179 -6.09 5.88 -6.92
C GLN A 179 -5.03 5.02 -6.24
N PHE A 180 -5.10 4.83 -4.92
CA PHE A 180 -4.14 4.06 -4.13
C PHE A 180 -4.83 2.94 -3.36
N ASP A 181 -4.10 1.84 -3.17
CA ASP A 181 -4.45 0.79 -2.21
C ASP A 181 -3.64 0.99 -0.92
N TYR A 182 -4.18 0.54 0.21
CA TYR A 182 -3.57 0.73 1.52
C TYR A 182 -3.48 -0.59 2.28
N GLU A 183 -2.38 -0.83 2.97
CA GLU A 183 -2.24 -1.98 3.86
C GLU A 183 -1.70 -1.56 5.23
N CYS A 184 -2.39 -1.94 6.29
CA CYS A 184 -1.81 -2.00 7.63
C CYS A 184 -1.29 -3.42 7.82
N PHE A 185 0.01 -3.57 8.01
CA PHE A 185 0.63 -4.86 8.26
C PHE A 185 1.68 -4.72 9.36
N GLN A 186 1.47 -5.42 10.48
CA GLN A 186 2.31 -5.28 11.68
C GLN A 186 2.29 -3.84 12.22
N ASP A 187 3.42 -3.15 12.23
CA ASP A 187 3.61 -1.77 12.67
C ASP A 187 3.76 -0.80 11.49
N ARG A 188 3.38 -1.22 10.28
CA ARG A 188 3.59 -0.47 9.04
C ARG A 188 2.29 -0.09 8.37
N LEU A 189 2.26 1.12 7.81
CA LEU A 189 1.32 1.51 6.76
C LEU A 189 2.03 1.43 5.41
N LEU A 190 1.46 0.69 4.48
CA LEU A 190 1.89 0.63 3.10
C LEU A 190 0.87 1.30 2.20
N ILE A 191 1.35 2.11 1.27
CA ILE A 191 0.55 2.78 0.24
C ILE A 191 1.05 2.28 -1.11
N TYR A 192 0.14 1.71 -1.88
CA TYR A 192 0.42 1.19 -3.21
C TYR A 192 -0.16 2.13 -4.26
N ALA A 193 0.69 2.58 -5.18
CA ALA A 193 0.27 3.17 -6.44
C ALA A 193 0.42 2.10 -7.54
N PRO A 194 -0.64 1.30 -7.78
CA PRO A 194 -0.60 0.26 -8.79
C PRO A 194 -0.57 0.88 -10.19
N ASP A 195 0.18 0.23 -11.05
CA ASP A 195 0.23 0.51 -12.47
C ASP A 195 0.16 -0.83 -13.19
N HIS A 196 -0.81 -0.98 -14.07
CA HIS A 196 -0.86 -2.14 -14.93
C HIS A 196 0.19 -1.97 -16.01
N VAL A 197 1.14 -2.90 -16.05
CA VAL A 197 2.00 -3.04 -17.22
C VAL A 197 1.11 -3.58 -18.36
N PRO A 198 1.05 -2.90 -19.52
CA PRO A 198 0.21 -3.29 -20.65
C PRO A 198 0.42 -4.73 -21.13
#